data_AF-D3S2U1-F1
#
_entry.id   AF-D3S2U1-F1
#
_cell.length_a   1.000
_cell.length_b   1.000
_cell.length_c   1.000
_cell.angle_alpha   90.00
_cell.angle_beta   90.00
_cell.angle_gamma   90.00
#
_symmetry.space_group_name_H-M   'P 1'
#
loop_
_entity.id
_entity.type
_entity.pdbx_description
1 polymer ?
#
loop_
_entity_poly.entity_id
_entity_poly.type
_entity_poly.pdbx_seq_one_letter_code
_entity_poly.pdbx_strand_id
1 'polypeptide(L)'
;MVLMSREEVLKKYGGVEWISPYERIIAMHDGFHVELHEFHARGKCIGGAAWEIYHYPRVSNLVLKARREGARNIFVLKKGETTLRLVPGIAGAGVEKVEVVGDKVEVTYAGLAGGGIAATVCRGMAENVLGIEILEEGGGEKLGKAKLVLPAMEKVVIGVDDTDSKEGGATWALVNEIAYKLEKEGLGYYLLHTITQLYTKNPYKTTNCVSISVTFATQDSEKLVKAFEKELRKSTFSDETAMAVYKKILIDEELLKFGEKVKREMVEIEEAENVAERNGVELIEITGRRGVIGALAAVAYSDSPDEAVRVYA
;
A
#
# COMPACT_ATOMS: atom_id res chain seq x y z
N MET A 1 2.92 26.57 -17.35
CA MET A 1 3.99 26.30 -16.38
C MET A 1 4.68 25.01 -16.82
N VAL A 2 5.93 24.77 -16.45
CA VAL A 2 6.76 23.69 -17.03
C VAL A 2 6.99 22.60 -15.99
N LEU A 3 6.69 21.35 -16.35
CA LEU A 3 7.03 20.18 -15.53
C LEU A 3 8.55 20.06 -15.45
N MET A 4 9.09 20.15 -14.23
CA MET A 4 10.49 19.90 -13.92
C MET A 4 10.66 18.42 -13.62
N SER A 5 11.40 17.72 -14.46
CA SER A 5 11.72 16.30 -14.25
C SER A 5 12.49 16.09 -12.94
N ARG A 6 12.43 14.89 -12.38
CA ARG A 6 13.20 14.53 -11.18
C ARG A 6 14.68 14.90 -11.27
N GLU A 7 15.31 14.69 -12.43
CA GLU A 7 16.72 15.05 -12.66
C GLU A 7 16.97 16.55 -12.59
N GLU A 8 16.07 17.35 -13.15
CA GLU A 8 16.14 18.81 -13.07
C GLU A 8 15.90 19.32 -11.64
N VAL A 9 14.97 18.70 -10.90
CA VAL A 9 14.74 19.01 -9.47
C VAL A 9 16.01 18.73 -8.67
N LEU A 10 16.65 17.57 -8.87
CA LEU A 10 17.91 17.20 -8.22
C LEU A 10 19.03 18.18 -8.58
N LYS A 11 19.17 18.54 -9.86
CA LYS A 11 20.18 19.51 -10.31
C LYS A 11 19.98 20.90 -9.70
N LYS A 12 18.73 21.34 -9.59
CA LYS A 12 18.40 22.69 -9.11
C LYS A 12 18.46 22.82 -7.60
N TYR A 13 17.98 21.82 -6.86
CA TYR A 13 17.75 21.91 -5.42
C TYR A 13 18.58 20.93 -4.59
N GLY A 14 19.26 19.95 -5.20
CA GLY A 14 19.97 18.88 -4.49
C GLY A 14 21.15 19.35 -3.63
N GLY A 15 21.70 20.54 -3.90
CA GLY A 15 22.75 21.18 -3.10
C GLY A 15 22.25 22.07 -1.97
N VAL A 16 20.93 22.23 -1.80
CA VAL A 16 20.35 23.11 -0.77
C VAL A 16 20.34 22.37 0.58
N GLU A 17 21.04 22.92 1.58
CA GLU A 17 21.30 22.25 2.87
C GLU A 17 20.04 21.81 3.63
N TRP A 18 18.96 22.57 3.52
CA TRP A 18 17.70 22.32 4.24
C TRP A 18 16.68 21.49 3.44
N ILE A 19 17.03 21.02 2.24
CA ILE A 19 16.19 20.09 1.47
C ILE A 19 16.45 18.65 1.94
N SER A 20 15.37 17.95 2.27
CA SER A 20 15.41 16.57 2.78
C SER A 20 14.58 15.64 1.89
N PRO A 21 15.18 15.10 0.81
CA PRO A 21 14.51 14.25 -0.18
C PRO A 21 13.89 13.02 0.45
N TYR A 22 12.70 12.68 -0.04
CA TYR A 22 12.09 11.37 0.21
C TYR A 22 12.95 10.29 -0.45
N GLU A 23 12.91 9.09 0.12
CA GLU A 23 13.61 7.94 -0.49
C GLU A 23 12.90 7.51 -1.78
N ARG A 24 11.60 7.26 -1.65
CA ARG A 24 10.73 6.74 -2.70
C ARG A 24 9.31 7.21 -2.47
N ILE A 25 8.56 7.41 -3.54
CA ILE A 25 7.11 7.63 -3.48
C ILE A 25 6.44 6.73 -4.51
N ILE A 26 5.39 6.03 -4.07
CA ILE A 26 4.61 5.12 -4.90
C ILE A 26 3.16 5.55 -4.82
N ALA A 27 2.51 5.65 -5.97
CA ALA A 27 1.08 5.94 -6.08
C ALA A 27 0.37 4.79 -6.79
N MET A 28 -0.56 4.16 -6.07
CA MET A 28 -1.48 3.18 -6.63
C MET A 28 -2.86 3.81 -6.81
N HIS A 29 -3.65 3.35 -7.78
CA HIS A 29 -5.06 3.73 -7.90
C HIS A 29 -5.95 2.55 -8.27
N ASP A 30 -7.22 2.60 -7.86
CA ASP A 30 -8.26 1.63 -8.23
C ASP A 30 -9.39 2.26 -9.07
N GLY A 31 -9.15 3.46 -9.60
CA GLY A 31 -10.13 4.23 -10.36
C GLY A 31 -11.04 5.12 -9.50
N PHE A 32 -11.11 4.90 -8.18
CA PHE A 32 -11.89 5.72 -7.24
C PHE A 32 -10.97 6.44 -6.23
N HIS A 33 -9.96 5.73 -5.76
CA HIS A 33 -9.02 6.16 -4.74
C HIS A 33 -7.59 6.20 -5.28
N VAL A 34 -6.73 6.88 -4.55
CA VAL A 34 -5.28 6.84 -4.71
C VAL A 34 -4.67 6.46 -3.36
N GLU A 35 -3.82 5.44 -3.33
CA GLU A 35 -3.03 5.07 -2.17
C GLU A 35 -1.57 5.51 -2.40
N LEU A 36 -1.08 6.39 -1.54
CA LEU A 36 0.31 6.86 -1.56
C LEU A 36 1.12 6.16 -0.48
N HIS A 37 2.28 5.65 -0.86
CA HIS A 37 3.34 5.28 0.08
C HIS A 37 4.50 6.27 -0.06
N GLU A 38 4.74 7.04 0.99
CA GLU A 38 5.79 8.05 1.01
C GLU A 38 6.86 7.69 2.05
N PHE A 39 8.07 7.38 1.59
CA PHE A 39 9.20 7.03 2.44
C PHE A 39 9.95 8.30 2.85
N HIS A 40 9.53 8.90 3.96
CA HIS A 40 9.86 10.26 4.33
C HIS A 40 11.36 10.45 4.63
N ALA A 41 11.96 11.46 3.98
CA ALA A 41 13.33 11.92 4.19
C ALA A 41 14.36 10.77 4.24
N ARG A 42 14.66 10.17 3.09
CA ARG A 42 15.61 9.05 2.95
C ARG A 42 15.28 7.86 3.87
N GLY A 43 13.99 7.64 4.14
CA GLY A 43 13.49 6.58 5.02
C GLY A 43 13.81 6.76 6.51
N LYS A 44 14.14 7.97 6.97
CA LYS A 44 14.65 8.20 8.33
C LYS A 44 13.82 9.13 9.21
N CYS A 45 13.18 10.16 8.65
CA CYS A 45 12.58 11.20 9.49
C CYS A 45 11.19 10.81 9.99
N ILE A 46 11.18 10.09 11.10
CA ILE A 46 9.98 9.71 11.84
C ILE A 46 9.15 10.92 12.27
N GLY A 47 9.80 12.02 12.70
CA GLY A 47 9.11 13.22 13.16
C GLY A 47 8.35 13.94 12.04
N GLY A 48 8.97 14.08 10.87
CA GLY A 48 8.31 14.65 9.69
C GLY A 48 7.16 13.77 9.21
N ALA A 49 7.39 12.46 9.14
CA ALA A 49 6.34 11.49 8.82
C ALA A 49 5.13 11.62 9.76
N ALA A 50 5.36 11.66 11.07
CA ALA A 50 4.32 11.84 12.08
C ALA A 50 3.58 13.19 11.97
N TRP A 51 4.30 14.26 11.67
CA TRP A 51 3.72 15.59 11.47
C TRP A 51 2.72 15.58 10.31
N GLU A 52 3.08 15.00 9.17
CA GLU A 52 2.19 14.94 8.00
C GLU A 52 0.94 14.09 8.25
N ILE A 53 1.09 12.92 8.89
CA ILE A 53 -0.05 12.06 9.25
C ILE A 53 -0.99 12.77 10.24
N TYR A 54 -0.45 13.61 11.12
CA TYR A 54 -1.27 14.43 12.00
C TYR A 54 -1.97 15.56 11.23
N HIS A 55 -1.24 16.35 10.44
CA HIS A 55 -1.80 17.58 9.87
C HIS A 55 -2.61 17.35 8.58
N TYR A 56 -2.15 16.53 7.65
CA TYR A 56 -2.76 16.44 6.32
C TYR A 56 -4.25 16.01 6.37
N PRO A 57 -4.64 14.98 7.15
CA PRO A 57 -6.04 14.57 7.23
C PRO A 57 -6.95 15.59 7.90
N ARG A 58 -6.39 16.48 8.74
CA ARG A 58 -7.16 17.51 9.46
C ARG A 58 -7.45 18.73 8.58
N VAL A 59 -6.66 18.92 7.52
CA VAL A 59 -6.73 20.10 6.63
C VAL A 59 -7.28 19.73 5.26
N SER A 60 -7.09 18.47 4.85
CA SER A 60 -7.38 17.98 3.51
C SER A 60 -8.51 16.97 3.56
N ASN A 61 -9.73 17.40 3.21
CA ASN A 61 -10.90 16.53 3.17
C ASN A 61 -10.80 15.39 2.13
N LEU A 62 -9.77 15.42 1.28
CA LEU A 62 -9.46 14.34 0.35
C LEU A 62 -8.82 13.14 1.03
N VAL A 63 -8.24 13.28 2.23
CA VAL A 63 -7.58 12.18 2.94
C VAL A 63 -8.60 11.35 3.70
N LEU A 64 -8.85 10.14 3.20
CA LEU A 64 -9.80 9.18 3.78
C LEU A 64 -9.17 8.37 4.92
N LYS A 65 -7.91 7.94 4.73
CA LYS A 65 -7.13 7.21 5.73
C LYS A 65 -5.69 7.72 5.73
N ALA A 66 -5.08 7.74 6.90
CA ALA A 66 -3.67 8.07 7.07
C ALA A 66 -3.09 7.20 8.18
N ARG A 67 -2.04 6.46 7.87
CA ARG A 67 -1.29 5.65 8.84
C ARG A 67 0.21 5.74 8.59
N ARG A 68 1.00 5.40 9.62
CA ARG A 68 2.46 5.47 9.59
C ARG A 68 3.08 4.15 9.98
N GLU A 69 4.16 3.77 9.30
CA GLU A 69 5.05 2.65 9.64
C GLU A 69 6.48 3.18 9.68
N GLY A 70 6.98 3.54 10.88
CA GLY A 70 8.28 4.21 10.97
C GLY A 70 8.32 5.49 10.12
N ALA A 71 9.31 5.67 9.25
CA ALA A 71 9.38 6.86 8.39
C ALA A 71 8.47 6.78 7.15
N ARG A 72 7.68 5.71 6.97
CA ARG A 72 6.76 5.56 5.85
C ARG A 72 5.37 6.07 6.20
N ASN A 73 4.86 6.99 5.41
CA ASN A 73 3.47 7.43 5.45
C ASN A 73 2.65 6.68 4.41
N ILE A 74 1.42 6.32 4.77
CA ILE A 74 0.46 5.65 3.90
C ILE A 74 -0.83 6.46 3.93
N PHE A 75 -1.18 7.08 2.81
CA PHE A 75 -2.38 7.88 2.66
C PHE A 75 -3.32 7.22 1.66
N VAL A 76 -4.60 7.11 2.02
CA VAL A 76 -5.67 6.81 1.06
C VAL A 76 -6.42 8.10 0.78
N LEU A 77 -6.44 8.51 -0.47
CA LEU A 77 -6.98 9.76 -0.95
C LEU A 77 -8.18 9.51 -1.85
N LYS A 78 -9.23 10.32 -1.69
CA LYS A 78 -10.29 10.46 -2.68
C LYS A 78 -9.81 11.38 -3.79
N LYS A 79 -10.05 11.02 -5.05
CA LYS A 79 -9.79 11.90 -6.19
C LYS A 79 -10.68 13.15 -6.14
N GLY A 80 -10.13 14.28 -6.58
CA GLY A 80 -10.84 15.55 -6.65
C GLY A 80 -9.99 16.71 -6.19
N GLU A 81 -10.65 17.83 -5.91
CA GLU A 81 -10.05 19.08 -5.46
C GLU A 81 -10.80 19.58 -4.22
N THR A 82 -10.08 20.16 -3.27
CA THR A 82 -10.65 20.78 -2.07
C THR A 82 -9.94 22.09 -1.78
N THR A 83 -10.61 23.03 -1.13
CA THR A 83 -9.94 24.23 -0.59
C THR A 83 -9.30 23.89 0.76
N LEU A 84 -8.01 24.18 0.93
CA LEU A 84 -7.32 24.03 2.21
C LEU A 84 -7.55 25.25 3.10
N ARG A 85 -7.94 25.02 4.35
CA ARG A 85 -7.99 26.07 5.38
C ARG A 85 -6.67 26.08 6.15
N LEU A 86 -5.67 26.75 5.59
CA LEU A 86 -4.33 26.84 6.17
C LEU A 86 -4.27 27.92 7.25
N VAL A 87 -3.68 27.59 8.39
CA VAL A 87 -3.52 28.49 9.54
C VAL A 87 -2.08 28.35 10.05
N PRO A 88 -1.27 29.44 10.04
CA PRO A 88 0.10 29.41 10.56
C PRO A 88 0.17 28.80 11.97
N GLY A 89 1.09 27.85 12.18
CA GLY A 89 1.29 27.18 13.46
C GLY A 89 0.24 26.13 13.85
N ILE A 90 -0.84 25.95 13.08
CA ILE A 90 -1.95 25.03 13.40
C ILE A 90 -2.20 24.04 12.24
N ALA A 91 -2.31 24.55 11.02
CA ALA A 91 -2.64 23.83 9.80
C ALA A 91 -1.75 24.33 8.67
N GLY A 92 -0.50 23.83 8.63
CA GLY A 92 0.55 24.42 7.79
C GLY A 92 0.57 23.95 6.34
N ALA A 93 0.11 22.73 6.05
CA ALA A 93 0.14 22.15 4.72
C ALA A 93 -0.87 21.00 4.56
N GLY A 94 -1.18 20.66 3.31
CA GLY A 94 -2.07 19.55 2.97
C GLY A 94 -2.09 19.20 1.49
N VAL A 95 -2.98 18.29 1.13
CA VAL A 95 -3.25 17.82 -0.23
C VAL A 95 -4.50 18.53 -0.76
N GLU A 96 -4.31 19.41 -1.73
CA GLU A 96 -5.38 20.22 -2.29
C GLU A 96 -6.09 19.53 -3.45
N LYS A 97 -5.34 18.78 -4.27
CA LYS A 97 -5.87 18.11 -5.46
C LYS A 97 -5.22 16.75 -5.70
N VAL A 98 -6.03 15.77 -6.12
CA VAL A 98 -5.56 14.43 -6.52
C VAL A 98 -6.29 14.02 -7.79
N GLU A 99 -5.54 13.72 -8.83
CA GLU A 99 -6.07 13.30 -10.14
C GLU A 99 -5.28 12.12 -10.70
N VAL A 100 -5.95 11.33 -11.55
CA VAL A 100 -5.33 10.27 -12.34
C VAL A 100 -5.52 10.64 -13.80
N VAL A 101 -4.42 10.80 -14.53
CA VAL A 101 -4.39 11.27 -15.92
C VAL A 101 -3.59 10.29 -16.75
N GLY A 102 -4.29 9.43 -17.50
CA GLY A 102 -3.64 8.36 -18.26
C GLY A 102 -2.88 7.40 -17.35
N ASP A 103 -1.57 7.29 -17.56
CA ASP A 103 -0.63 6.45 -16.81
C ASP A 103 0.04 7.19 -15.64
N LYS A 104 -0.56 8.29 -15.17
CA LYS A 104 0.02 9.16 -14.12
C LYS A 104 -0.96 9.45 -13.01
N VAL A 105 -0.40 9.61 -11.81
CA VAL A 105 -1.07 10.20 -10.65
C VAL A 105 -0.49 11.57 -10.40
N GLU A 106 -1.35 12.58 -10.30
CA GLU A 106 -0.99 13.96 -10.00
C GLU A 106 -1.51 14.32 -8.61
N VAL A 107 -0.63 14.80 -7.75
CA VAL A 107 -0.97 15.21 -6.37
C VAL A 107 -0.48 16.64 -6.16
N THR A 108 -1.40 17.55 -5.87
CA THR A 108 -1.07 18.95 -5.59
C THR A 108 -1.02 19.19 -4.09
N TYR A 109 0.15 19.58 -3.62
CA TYR A 109 0.37 19.98 -2.23
C TYR A 109 0.39 21.50 -2.15
N ALA A 110 -0.16 22.03 -1.06
CA ALA A 110 -0.13 23.44 -0.76
C ALA A 110 0.16 23.66 0.73
N GLY A 111 0.87 24.75 1.05
CA GLY A 111 1.27 25.04 2.42
C GLY A 111 1.88 26.43 2.61
N LEU A 112 1.95 26.84 3.88
CA LEU A 112 2.55 28.09 4.35
C LEU A 112 3.96 27.83 4.92
N ALA A 113 4.71 28.89 5.27
CA ALA A 113 5.92 28.83 6.09
C ALA A 113 7.01 27.87 5.56
N GLY A 114 7.30 27.91 4.25
CA GLY A 114 8.24 26.99 3.61
C GLY A 114 7.72 25.56 3.41
N GLY A 115 6.64 25.17 4.11
CA GLY A 115 5.98 23.88 3.98
C GLY A 115 5.24 23.65 2.66
N GLY A 116 5.00 24.69 1.85
CA GLY A 116 4.38 24.53 0.52
C GLY A 116 5.32 23.93 -0.51
N ILE A 117 6.43 24.61 -0.78
CA ILE A 117 7.37 24.18 -1.84
C ILE A 117 8.40 23.20 -1.33
N ALA A 118 8.94 23.39 -0.12
CA ALA A 118 9.92 22.44 0.39
C ALA A 118 9.31 21.03 0.47
N ALA A 119 8.04 20.92 0.87
CA ALA A 119 7.35 19.62 0.90
C ALA A 119 7.25 18.97 -0.48
N THR A 120 6.97 19.74 -1.54
CA THR A 120 6.84 19.19 -2.89
C THR A 120 8.19 18.99 -3.58
N VAL A 121 9.17 19.87 -3.36
CA VAL A 121 10.54 19.73 -3.87
C VAL A 121 11.24 18.53 -3.23
N CYS A 122 11.07 18.30 -1.93
CA CYS A 122 11.59 17.11 -1.26
C CYS A 122 10.98 15.82 -1.83
N ARG A 123 9.68 15.84 -2.14
CA ARG A 123 9.00 14.73 -2.84
C ARG A 123 9.50 14.59 -4.28
N GLY A 124 9.70 15.70 -4.98
CA GLY A 124 10.17 15.77 -6.36
C GLY A 124 11.49 15.05 -6.66
N MET A 125 12.30 14.81 -5.63
CA MET A 125 13.59 14.12 -5.72
C MET A 125 13.51 12.61 -5.45
N ALA A 126 12.38 12.12 -4.95
CA ALA A 126 12.22 10.71 -4.55
C ALA A 126 12.40 9.76 -5.74
N GLU A 127 12.82 8.53 -5.48
CA GLU A 127 12.71 7.46 -6.46
C GLU A 127 11.25 7.31 -6.91
N ASN A 128 11.06 6.92 -8.18
CA ASN A 128 9.77 6.71 -8.83
C ASN A 128 8.94 7.98 -9.08
N VAL A 129 9.47 9.17 -8.81
CA VAL A 129 8.83 10.45 -9.19
C VAL A 129 9.22 10.86 -10.62
N LEU A 130 8.23 11.24 -11.42
CA LEU A 130 8.46 11.76 -12.78
C LEU A 130 8.93 13.21 -12.74
N GLY A 131 8.33 14.02 -11.88
CA GLY A 131 8.70 15.42 -11.73
C GLY A 131 7.71 16.22 -10.88
N ILE A 132 7.91 17.54 -10.86
CA ILE A 132 7.03 18.49 -10.20
C ILE A 132 6.71 19.68 -11.11
N GLU A 133 5.53 20.26 -10.92
CA GLU A 133 5.15 21.54 -11.52
C GLU A 133 4.93 22.52 -10.38
N ILE A 134 5.76 23.57 -10.29
CA ILE A 134 5.58 24.64 -9.31
C ILE A 134 4.45 25.53 -9.82
N LEU A 135 3.38 25.65 -9.03
CA LEU A 135 2.18 26.44 -9.36
C LEU A 135 2.22 27.82 -8.72
N GLU A 136 2.75 27.91 -7.50
CA GLU A 136 3.00 29.17 -6.80
C GLU A 136 4.30 29.06 -6.00
N GLU A 137 5.25 29.97 -6.25
CA GLU A 137 6.62 29.95 -5.67
C GLU A 137 6.70 30.28 -4.16
N GLY A 138 5.61 30.69 -3.51
CA GLY A 138 5.54 30.86 -2.05
C GLY A 138 6.77 31.46 -1.34
N GLY A 139 7.00 31.06 -0.09
CA GLY A 139 8.18 31.42 0.70
C GLY A 139 7.89 32.30 1.92
N GLY A 140 8.53 32.00 3.06
CA GLY A 140 8.13 32.57 4.36
C GLY A 140 6.65 32.26 4.63
N GLU A 141 5.89 33.22 5.12
CA GLU A 141 4.44 33.06 5.41
C GLU A 141 3.55 32.94 4.16
N LYS A 142 4.09 33.09 2.95
CA LYS A 142 3.30 33.04 1.71
C LYS A 142 2.95 31.61 1.30
N LEU A 143 1.78 31.46 0.70
CA LEU A 143 1.30 30.21 0.12
C LEU A 143 2.27 29.72 -0.96
N GLY A 144 2.78 28.50 -0.78
CA GLY A 144 3.48 27.76 -1.82
C GLY A 144 2.61 26.59 -2.28
N LYS A 145 2.54 26.37 -3.59
CA LYS A 145 1.73 25.32 -4.20
C LYS A 145 2.52 24.65 -5.32
N ALA A 146 2.53 23.33 -5.33
CA ALA A 146 3.18 22.58 -6.38
C ALA A 146 2.51 21.21 -6.55
N LYS A 147 2.55 20.73 -7.79
CA LYS A 147 2.03 19.44 -8.21
C LYS A 147 3.18 18.44 -8.32
N LEU A 148 3.02 17.28 -7.71
CA LEU A 148 3.86 16.11 -7.87
C LEU A 148 3.24 15.20 -8.93
N VAL A 149 4.08 14.67 -9.84
CA VAL A 149 3.66 13.74 -10.88
C VAL A 149 4.37 12.40 -10.70
N LEU A 150 3.59 11.32 -10.58
CA LEU A 150 4.04 9.95 -10.33
C LEU A 150 3.51 9.03 -11.44
N PRO A 151 4.20 7.91 -11.77
CA PRO A 151 3.59 6.83 -12.53
C PRO A 151 2.39 6.27 -11.77
N ALA A 152 1.32 5.98 -12.49
CA ALA A 152 0.18 5.24 -11.96
C ALA A 152 0.51 3.75 -11.87
N MET A 153 0.22 3.16 -10.71
CA MET A 153 0.37 1.72 -10.46
C MET A 153 -0.95 1.12 -9.98
N GLU A 154 -1.07 -0.19 -10.13
CA GLU A 154 -2.13 -1.01 -9.56
C GLU A 154 -1.68 -1.57 -8.20
N LYS A 155 -2.59 -1.57 -7.22
CA LYS A 155 -2.42 -2.33 -5.98
C LYS A 155 -2.74 -3.79 -6.29
N VAL A 156 -1.89 -4.70 -5.84
CA VAL A 156 -2.16 -6.15 -5.91
C VAL A 156 -1.87 -6.75 -4.54
N VAL A 157 -2.92 -7.21 -3.86
CA VAL A 157 -2.83 -7.99 -2.64
C VAL A 157 -2.94 -9.47 -3.01
N ILE A 158 -1.97 -10.27 -2.60
CA ILE A 158 -1.98 -11.72 -2.78
C ILE A 158 -2.04 -12.36 -1.39
N GLY A 159 -3.19 -12.93 -1.04
CA GLY A 159 -3.36 -13.79 0.12
C GLY A 159 -3.00 -15.23 -0.22
N VAL A 160 -2.36 -15.95 0.70
CA VAL A 160 -1.86 -17.32 0.50
C VAL A 160 -2.06 -18.09 1.80
N ASP A 161 -2.50 -19.33 1.68
CA ASP A 161 -2.58 -20.24 2.82
C ASP A 161 -2.26 -21.68 2.42
N ASP A 162 -2.03 -22.51 3.44
CA ASP A 162 -1.88 -23.95 3.33
C ASP A 162 -0.74 -24.34 2.39
N THR A 163 0.48 -23.83 2.69
CA THR A 163 1.69 -24.12 1.89
C THR A 163 2.66 -25.06 2.57
N ASP A 164 2.54 -25.21 3.88
CA ASP A 164 3.38 -26.05 4.72
C ASP A 164 2.72 -27.40 4.99
N SER A 165 3.55 -28.40 5.29
CA SER A 165 3.11 -29.73 5.67
C SER A 165 3.87 -30.21 6.91
N LYS A 166 3.58 -31.43 7.37
CA LYS A 166 4.34 -32.06 8.47
C LYS A 166 5.80 -32.35 8.09
N GLU A 167 6.09 -32.40 6.78
CA GLU A 167 7.40 -32.77 6.25
C GLU A 167 8.29 -31.55 5.99
N GLY A 168 7.71 -30.36 5.89
CA GLY A 168 8.46 -29.11 5.73
C GLY A 168 7.61 -27.94 5.27
N GLY A 169 8.26 -26.78 5.16
CA GLY A 169 7.65 -25.52 4.73
C GLY A 169 7.34 -24.57 5.88
N ALA A 170 7.21 -23.29 5.52
CA ALA A 170 6.73 -22.24 6.40
C ALA A 170 6.08 -21.16 5.54
N THR A 171 4.76 -21.02 5.61
CA THR A 171 3.98 -20.15 4.72
C THR A 171 4.50 -18.71 4.70
N TRP A 172 4.81 -18.13 5.86
CA TRP A 172 5.35 -16.77 5.95
C TRP A 172 6.67 -16.62 5.19
N ALA A 173 7.59 -17.56 5.36
CA ALA A 173 8.92 -17.48 4.78
C ALA A 173 8.86 -17.68 3.27
N LEU A 174 8.11 -18.70 2.82
CA LEU A 174 7.92 -18.98 1.39
C LEU A 174 7.33 -17.76 0.67
N VAL A 175 6.23 -17.22 1.20
CA VAL A 175 5.54 -16.06 0.60
C VAL A 175 6.44 -14.82 0.61
N ASN A 176 7.20 -14.59 1.67
CA ASN A 176 8.16 -13.48 1.73
C ASN A 176 9.26 -13.60 0.68
N GLU A 177 9.86 -14.78 0.53
CA GLU A 177 10.96 -14.99 -0.43
C GLU A 177 10.49 -14.91 -1.88
N ILE A 178 9.29 -15.43 -2.19
CA ILE A 178 8.68 -15.24 -3.51
C ILE A 178 8.49 -13.74 -3.74
N ALA A 179 7.91 -13.01 -2.78
CA ALA A 179 7.61 -11.61 -2.97
C ALA A 179 8.87 -10.75 -3.16
N TYR A 180 9.89 -11.01 -2.34
CA TYR A 180 11.19 -10.36 -2.45
C TYR A 180 11.87 -10.65 -3.79
N LYS A 181 11.85 -11.91 -4.25
CA LYS A 181 12.40 -12.30 -5.55
C LYS A 181 11.73 -11.53 -6.69
N LEU A 182 10.39 -11.46 -6.70
CA LEU A 182 9.66 -10.75 -7.77
C LEU A 182 9.91 -9.24 -7.76
N GLU A 183 10.13 -8.63 -6.59
CA GLU A 183 10.60 -7.24 -6.52
C GLU A 183 11.98 -7.07 -7.17
N LYS A 184 12.92 -7.98 -6.89
CA LYS A 184 14.27 -7.93 -7.50
C LYS A 184 14.27 -8.17 -9.00
N GLU A 185 13.31 -8.92 -9.51
CA GLU A 185 13.06 -9.09 -10.94
C GLU A 185 12.33 -7.89 -11.58
N GLY A 186 11.94 -6.90 -10.77
CA GLY A 186 11.32 -5.66 -11.23
C GLY A 186 9.83 -5.80 -11.60
N LEU A 187 9.14 -6.84 -11.11
CA LEU A 187 7.72 -7.05 -11.41
C LEU A 187 6.79 -6.14 -10.60
N GLY A 188 7.28 -5.53 -9.52
CA GLY A 188 6.54 -4.60 -8.69
C GLY A 188 7.29 -4.24 -7.42
N TYR A 189 6.84 -3.20 -6.74
CA TYR A 189 7.33 -2.85 -5.41
C TYR A 189 6.66 -3.73 -4.38
N TYR A 190 7.43 -4.44 -3.56
CA TYR A 190 6.90 -5.25 -2.46
C TYR A 190 6.71 -4.36 -1.23
N LEU A 191 5.45 -4.11 -0.87
CA LEU A 191 5.08 -3.01 0.02
C LEU A 191 4.74 -3.44 1.43
N LEU A 192 4.13 -4.61 1.61
CA LEU A 192 3.63 -5.03 2.92
C LEU A 192 3.58 -6.55 2.98
N HIS A 193 3.86 -7.08 4.15
CA HIS A 193 3.70 -8.48 4.51
C HIS A 193 2.86 -8.55 5.78
N THR A 194 1.77 -9.30 5.73
CA THR A 194 0.84 -9.43 6.85
C THR A 194 0.65 -10.89 7.19
N ILE A 195 0.90 -11.23 8.45
CA ILE A 195 0.64 -12.56 9.02
C ILE A 195 -0.71 -12.51 9.72
N THR A 196 -1.67 -13.29 9.23
CA THR A 196 -3.03 -13.35 9.77
C THR A 196 -3.19 -14.60 10.61
N GLN A 197 -3.40 -14.41 11.91
CA GLN A 197 -3.68 -15.51 12.83
C GLN A 197 -5.12 -15.99 12.66
N LEU A 198 -5.33 -17.28 12.34
CA LEU A 198 -6.64 -17.87 12.12
C LEU A 198 -7.16 -18.62 13.37
N TYR A 199 -8.30 -19.30 13.23
CA TYR A 199 -8.95 -20.03 14.30
C TYR A 199 -8.06 -21.12 14.92
N THR A 200 -7.70 -20.92 16.19
CA THR A 200 -6.72 -21.75 16.89
C THR A 200 -7.18 -23.18 17.18
N LYS A 201 -8.48 -23.49 17.07
CA LYS A 201 -9.02 -24.86 17.28
C LYS A 201 -9.28 -25.61 15.96
N ASN A 202 -8.83 -25.07 14.82
CA ASN A 202 -8.92 -25.76 13.53
C ASN A 202 -8.14 -27.10 13.59
N PRO A 203 -8.77 -28.26 13.28
CA PRO A 203 -8.10 -29.56 13.31
C PRO A 203 -7.14 -29.80 12.14
N TYR A 204 -7.26 -29.02 11.06
CA TYR A 204 -6.43 -29.12 9.84
C TYR A 204 -5.20 -28.22 9.87
N LYS A 205 -4.97 -27.49 10.97
CA LYS A 205 -3.84 -26.55 11.08
C LYS A 205 -2.49 -27.27 11.17
N THR A 206 -1.44 -26.58 10.75
CA THR A 206 -0.09 -26.78 11.31
C THR A 206 0.03 -26.08 12.67
N THR A 207 1.22 -26.02 13.26
CA THR A 207 1.39 -25.52 14.64
C THR A 207 0.80 -24.13 14.88
N ASN A 208 0.98 -23.19 13.94
CA ASN A 208 0.66 -21.77 14.16
C ASN A 208 -0.69 -21.33 13.57
N CYS A 209 -1.27 -22.07 12.61
CA CYS A 209 -2.55 -21.72 11.97
C CYS A 209 -2.60 -20.25 11.47
N VAL A 210 -1.68 -19.89 10.58
CA VAL A 210 -1.58 -18.55 10.02
C VAL A 210 -1.66 -18.59 8.49
N SER A 211 -2.33 -17.60 7.92
CA SER A 211 -2.27 -17.29 6.49
C SER A 211 -1.54 -15.98 6.26
N ILE A 212 -1.08 -15.74 5.03
CA ILE A 212 -0.18 -14.64 4.71
C ILE A 212 -0.77 -13.79 3.60
N SER A 213 -0.68 -12.48 3.70
CA SER A 213 -0.89 -11.59 2.55
C SER A 213 0.32 -10.72 2.28
N VAL A 214 0.57 -10.48 0.99
CA VAL A 214 1.58 -9.55 0.51
C VAL A 214 0.95 -8.51 -0.40
N THR A 215 1.35 -7.25 -0.25
CA THR A 215 0.86 -6.14 -1.07
C THR A 215 1.95 -5.66 -2.01
N PHE A 216 1.60 -5.47 -3.28
CA PHE A 216 2.46 -4.91 -4.30
C PHE A 216 1.88 -3.65 -4.92
N ALA A 217 2.76 -2.78 -5.41
CA ALA A 217 2.45 -1.82 -6.46
C ALA A 217 3.12 -2.25 -7.76
N THR A 218 2.36 -2.34 -8.86
CA THR A 218 2.90 -2.75 -10.17
C THR A 218 2.20 -2.06 -11.32
N GLN A 219 2.85 -1.99 -12.48
CA GLN A 219 2.23 -1.53 -13.74
C GLN A 219 1.69 -2.70 -14.58
N ASP A 220 1.97 -3.95 -14.19
CA ASP A 220 1.54 -5.15 -14.90
C ASP A 220 1.09 -6.21 -13.87
N SER A 221 -0.13 -6.05 -13.38
CA SER A 221 -0.71 -6.94 -12.36
C SER A 221 -0.84 -8.39 -12.86
N GLU A 222 -1.15 -8.60 -14.14
CA GLU A 222 -1.26 -9.96 -14.70
C GLU A 222 0.08 -10.69 -14.67
N LYS A 223 1.16 -10.04 -15.12
CA LYS A 223 2.48 -10.66 -15.12
C LYS A 223 2.96 -10.96 -13.71
N LEU A 224 2.74 -10.04 -12.76
CA LEU A 224 3.06 -10.25 -11.35
C LEU A 224 2.32 -11.47 -10.78
N VAL A 225 1.00 -11.54 -10.96
CA VAL A 225 0.17 -12.63 -10.43
C VAL A 225 0.57 -13.98 -11.03
N LYS A 226 0.75 -14.06 -12.36
CA LYS A 226 1.18 -15.29 -13.04
C LYS A 226 2.57 -15.76 -12.57
N ALA A 227 3.49 -14.82 -12.35
CA ALA A 227 4.82 -15.14 -11.83
C ALA A 227 4.76 -15.64 -10.38
N PHE A 228 3.94 -15.00 -9.54
CA PHE A 228 3.72 -15.42 -8.16
C PHE A 228 3.11 -16.82 -8.08
N GLU A 229 2.05 -17.09 -8.85
CA GLU A 229 1.41 -18.41 -8.93
C GLU A 229 2.42 -19.50 -9.29
N LYS A 230 3.26 -19.24 -10.30
CA LYS A 230 4.26 -20.19 -10.79
C LYS A 230 5.30 -20.53 -9.71
N GLU A 231 5.80 -19.52 -9.00
CA GLU A 231 6.79 -19.73 -7.93
C GLU A 231 6.17 -20.44 -6.73
N LEU A 232 4.92 -20.13 -6.39
CA LEU A 232 4.17 -20.79 -5.33
C LEU A 232 3.91 -22.26 -5.66
N ARG A 233 3.41 -22.57 -6.85
CA ARG A 233 3.17 -23.94 -7.36
C ARG A 233 4.43 -24.80 -7.35
N LYS A 234 5.58 -24.20 -7.64
CA LYS A 234 6.87 -24.90 -7.67
C LYS A 234 7.39 -25.26 -6.27
N SER A 235 7.00 -24.47 -5.25
CA SER A 235 7.71 -24.43 -3.98
C SER A 235 6.85 -24.79 -2.77
N THR A 236 5.53 -24.92 -2.95
CA THR A 236 4.63 -25.39 -1.89
C THR A 236 4.88 -26.85 -1.53
N PHE A 237 4.67 -27.19 -0.25
CA PHE A 237 4.76 -28.54 0.30
C PHE A 237 3.39 -29.17 0.60
N SER A 238 2.29 -28.45 0.34
CA SER A 238 0.93 -28.90 0.60
C SER A 238 0.17 -29.20 -0.69
N ASP A 239 -0.72 -30.19 -0.63
CA ASP A 239 -1.68 -30.52 -1.70
C ASP A 239 -2.95 -29.64 -1.66
N GLU A 240 -3.01 -28.67 -0.75
CA GLU A 240 -4.20 -27.87 -0.49
C GLU A 240 -3.95 -26.36 -0.57
N THR A 241 -2.83 -25.97 -1.19
CA THR A 241 -2.45 -24.58 -1.35
C THR A 241 -3.40 -23.85 -2.28
N ALA A 242 -3.81 -22.66 -1.86
CA ALA A 242 -4.54 -21.72 -2.68
C ALA A 242 -4.04 -20.29 -2.44
N MET A 243 -4.34 -19.40 -3.38
CA MET A 243 -4.12 -17.97 -3.23
C MET A 243 -5.36 -17.16 -3.62
N ALA A 244 -5.46 -15.95 -3.08
CA ALA A 244 -6.52 -14.98 -3.34
C ALA A 244 -5.89 -13.68 -3.84
N VAL A 245 -6.42 -13.10 -4.91
CA VAL A 245 -5.90 -11.87 -5.53
C VAL A 245 -6.95 -10.77 -5.42
N TYR A 246 -6.57 -9.64 -4.83
CA TYR A 246 -7.43 -8.47 -4.64
C TYR A 246 -6.73 -7.18 -5.09
N LYS A 247 -7.44 -6.36 -5.86
CA LYS A 247 -6.84 -5.18 -6.54
C LYS A 247 -7.43 -3.83 -6.14
N LYS A 248 -8.42 -3.78 -5.23
CA LYS A 248 -8.97 -2.51 -4.75
C LYS A 248 -8.09 -1.92 -3.65
N ILE A 249 -8.14 -0.59 -3.47
CA ILE A 249 -7.37 0.09 -2.43
C ILE A 249 -7.96 -0.17 -1.04
N LEU A 250 -9.28 -0.02 -0.91
CA LEU A 250 -9.98 -0.21 0.36
C LEU A 250 -10.45 -1.66 0.48
N ILE A 251 -10.31 -2.23 1.68
CA ILE A 251 -10.94 -3.51 2.03
C ILE A 251 -12.43 -3.29 2.30
N ASP A 252 -13.26 -4.06 1.60
CA ASP A 252 -14.72 -4.06 1.77
C ASP A 252 -15.12 -4.63 3.15
N GLU A 253 -16.18 -4.09 3.77
CA GLU A 253 -16.62 -4.49 5.12
C GLU A 253 -17.00 -5.98 5.20
N GLU A 254 -17.52 -6.55 4.10
CA GLU A 254 -17.84 -7.98 4.02
C GLU A 254 -16.59 -8.86 4.13
N LEU A 255 -15.47 -8.46 3.50
CA LEU A 255 -14.18 -9.16 3.64
C LEU A 255 -13.68 -9.11 5.08
N LEU A 256 -13.81 -7.95 5.75
CA LEU A 256 -13.43 -7.83 7.17
C LEU A 256 -14.26 -8.77 8.06
N LYS A 257 -15.59 -8.78 7.88
CA LYS A 257 -16.48 -9.70 8.62
C LYS A 257 -16.14 -11.16 8.37
N PHE A 258 -15.87 -11.53 7.13
CA PHE A 258 -15.42 -12.87 6.78
C PHE A 258 -14.10 -13.21 7.49
N GLY A 259 -13.10 -12.32 7.43
CA GLY A 259 -11.84 -12.49 8.14
C GLY A 259 -12.04 -12.66 9.64
N GLU A 260 -12.84 -11.82 10.30
CA GLU A 260 -13.19 -11.96 11.72
C GLU A 260 -13.84 -13.30 12.04
N LYS A 261 -14.73 -13.80 11.17
CA LYS A 261 -15.38 -15.10 11.32
C LYS A 261 -14.36 -16.24 11.26
N VAL A 262 -13.48 -16.26 10.24
CA VAL A 262 -12.41 -17.26 10.09
C VAL A 262 -11.43 -17.27 11.27
N LYS A 263 -11.27 -16.14 11.96
CA LYS A 263 -10.47 -16.08 13.20
C LYS A 263 -11.16 -16.71 14.42
N ARG A 264 -12.49 -16.86 14.41
CA ARG A 264 -13.31 -17.30 15.56
C ARG A 264 -13.85 -18.72 15.43
N GLU A 265 -14.09 -19.19 14.22
CA GLU A 265 -14.74 -20.46 13.97
C GLU A 265 -14.34 -21.09 12.62
N MET A 266 -14.78 -22.33 12.42
CA MET A 266 -14.65 -23.03 11.14
C MET A 266 -15.62 -22.43 10.12
N VAL A 267 -15.17 -22.32 8.88
CA VAL A 267 -15.93 -21.76 7.76
C VAL A 267 -15.84 -22.75 6.59
N GLU A 268 -16.93 -22.86 5.83
CA GLU A 268 -17.00 -23.72 4.65
C GLU A 268 -16.38 -23.04 3.43
N ILE A 269 -15.86 -23.84 2.49
CA ILE A 269 -15.21 -23.33 1.28
C ILE A 269 -16.20 -22.52 0.43
N GLU A 270 -17.44 -22.98 0.32
CA GLU A 270 -18.48 -22.31 -0.47
C GLU A 270 -18.79 -20.91 0.06
N GLU A 271 -18.67 -20.68 1.38
CA GLU A 271 -18.84 -19.35 1.96
C GLU A 271 -17.70 -18.42 1.51
N ALA A 272 -16.45 -18.91 1.50
CA ALA A 272 -15.30 -18.16 1.02
C ALA A 272 -15.46 -17.80 -0.47
N GLU A 273 -15.89 -18.74 -1.30
CA GLU A 273 -16.13 -18.51 -2.74
C GLU A 273 -17.21 -17.45 -2.98
N ASN A 274 -18.34 -17.57 -2.28
CA ASN A 274 -19.43 -16.60 -2.38
C ASN A 274 -19.02 -15.19 -1.93
N VAL A 275 -18.20 -15.08 -0.87
CA VAL A 275 -17.67 -13.79 -0.41
C VAL A 275 -16.66 -13.23 -1.41
N ALA A 276 -15.76 -14.06 -1.93
CA ALA A 276 -14.76 -13.64 -2.91
C ALA A 276 -15.41 -13.09 -4.18
N GLU A 277 -16.38 -13.81 -4.76
CA GLU A 277 -17.10 -13.40 -5.98
C GLU A 277 -17.77 -12.04 -5.79
N ARG A 278 -18.52 -11.86 -4.70
CA ARG A 278 -19.26 -10.61 -4.40
C ARG A 278 -18.35 -9.40 -4.19
N ASN A 279 -17.10 -9.63 -3.75
CA ASN A 279 -16.13 -8.57 -3.48
C ASN A 279 -15.10 -8.38 -4.61
N GLY A 280 -15.16 -9.19 -5.67
CA GLY A 280 -14.23 -9.14 -6.79
C GLY A 280 -12.82 -9.61 -6.41
N VAL A 281 -12.72 -10.61 -5.52
CA VAL A 281 -11.48 -11.32 -5.20
C VAL A 281 -11.38 -12.54 -6.10
N GLU A 282 -10.27 -12.70 -6.80
CA GLU A 282 -10.00 -13.88 -7.61
C GLU A 282 -9.37 -14.98 -6.73
N LEU A 283 -10.01 -16.14 -6.63
CA LEU A 283 -9.46 -17.30 -5.94
C LEU A 283 -8.78 -18.23 -6.95
N ILE A 284 -7.55 -18.64 -6.66
CA ILE A 284 -6.73 -19.46 -7.55
C ILE A 284 -6.25 -20.69 -6.77
N GLU A 285 -6.67 -21.86 -7.25
CA GLU A 285 -6.21 -23.15 -6.74
C GLU A 285 -4.79 -23.42 -7.24
N ILE A 286 -3.86 -23.64 -6.30
CA ILE A 286 -2.48 -23.99 -6.62
C ILE A 286 -2.35 -25.50 -6.66
N THR A 287 -2.61 -26.17 -5.55
CA THR A 287 -2.56 -27.65 -5.48
C THR A 287 -3.87 -28.25 -4.98
N GLY A 288 -4.68 -27.46 -4.27
CA GLY A 288 -6.01 -27.86 -3.83
C GLY A 288 -6.84 -26.66 -3.39
N ARG A 289 -7.89 -26.92 -2.61
CA ARG A 289 -8.99 -25.97 -2.38
C ARG A 289 -9.06 -25.47 -0.96
N ARG A 290 -8.59 -26.22 0.03
CA ARG A 290 -8.79 -25.85 1.45
C ARG A 290 -8.17 -24.49 1.81
N GLY A 291 -7.02 -24.16 1.23
CA GLY A 291 -6.32 -22.89 1.48
C GLY A 291 -7.12 -21.63 1.09
N VAL A 292 -8.20 -21.73 0.30
CA VAL A 292 -8.95 -20.54 -0.15
C VAL A 292 -9.54 -19.74 1.02
N ILE A 293 -9.94 -20.42 2.10
CA ILE A 293 -10.52 -19.78 3.29
C ILE A 293 -9.50 -18.87 3.95
N GLY A 294 -8.31 -19.38 4.25
CA GLY A 294 -7.26 -18.59 4.89
C GLY A 294 -6.63 -17.57 3.95
N ALA A 295 -6.52 -17.87 2.65
CA ALA A 295 -6.04 -16.92 1.66
C ALA A 295 -6.96 -15.70 1.57
N LEU A 296 -8.28 -15.91 1.53
CA LEU A 296 -9.27 -14.82 1.56
C LEU A 296 -9.26 -14.07 2.89
N ALA A 297 -9.14 -14.77 4.01
CA ALA A 297 -9.00 -14.13 5.32
C ALA A 297 -7.74 -13.26 5.42
N ALA A 298 -6.63 -13.65 4.78
CA ALA A 298 -5.41 -12.86 4.75
C ALA A 298 -5.57 -11.55 3.98
N VAL A 299 -6.36 -11.55 2.91
CA VAL A 299 -6.71 -10.32 2.16
C VAL A 299 -7.45 -9.33 3.06
N ALA A 300 -8.39 -9.80 3.89
CA ALA A 300 -9.18 -8.94 4.76
C ALA A 300 -8.31 -8.07 5.71
N TYR A 301 -7.19 -8.61 6.19
CA TYR A 301 -6.30 -7.91 7.11
C TYR A 301 -5.07 -7.28 6.44
N SER A 302 -4.96 -7.30 5.11
CA SER A 302 -3.72 -6.93 4.40
C SER A 302 -3.20 -5.56 4.79
N ASP A 303 -4.07 -4.60 5.09
CA ASP A 303 -3.71 -3.22 5.46
C ASP A 303 -3.58 -2.99 6.98
N SER A 304 -3.75 -4.02 7.80
CA SER A 304 -3.83 -3.94 9.27
C SER A 304 -3.02 -5.05 9.96
N PRO A 305 -1.69 -5.11 9.78
CA PRO A 305 -0.85 -6.19 10.30
C PRO A 305 -0.94 -6.37 11.82
N ASP A 306 -1.05 -5.27 12.57
CA ASP A 306 -1.16 -5.31 14.04
C ASP A 306 -2.47 -5.95 14.54
N GLU A 307 -3.55 -5.84 13.75
CA GLU A 307 -4.82 -6.51 14.06
C GLU A 307 -4.82 -7.97 13.56
N ALA A 308 -4.17 -8.20 12.40
CA ALA A 308 -4.06 -9.51 11.77
C ALA A 308 -3.50 -10.58 12.72
N VAL A 309 -2.47 -10.22 13.49
CA VAL A 309 -1.76 -11.13 14.42
C VAL A 309 -2.51 -11.43 15.71
N ARG A 310 -3.59 -10.69 16.03
CA ARG A 310 -4.34 -10.90 17.28
C ARG A 310 -5.07 -12.23 17.28
N VAL A 311 -5.08 -12.91 18.42
CA VAL A 311 -5.78 -14.18 18.65
C VAL A 311 -7.17 -13.91 19.21
N TYR A 312 -8.22 -14.53 18.64
CA TYR A 312 -9.62 -14.34 19.05
C TYR A 312 -10.19 -15.54 19.86
N ALA A 313 -9.30 -16.41 20.38
CA ALA A 313 -9.53 -17.74 20.97
C ALA A 313 -10.81 -17.97 21.79
#